data_AF-A0A432ER19-F1
#
_entry.id   AF-A0A432ER19-F1
#
_cell.length_a   1.000
_cell.length_b   1.000
_cell.length_c   1.000
_cell.angle_alpha   90.00
_cell.angle_beta   90.00
_cell.angle_gamma   90.00
#
_symmetry.space_group_name_H-M   'P 1'
#
loop_
_entity.id
_entity.type
_entity.pdbx_description
1 polymer ?
#
loop_
_entity_poly.entity_id
_entity_poly.type
_entity_poly.pdbx_seq_one_letter_code
_entity_poly.pdbx_strand_id
1 'polypeptide(L)'
;MVVNSSVLKWNLVKVMNEDILDVLMFLLENGMMDDMDPDQDSLMATLSEAGFRNREITRAFDWLESLSAHFDAVPANTSRPSNGVRVYTDEEFEKLGTDGIGFLRHLENRGVLGSETRELVIERILALEASYTDADDIKWVTLFVLMNLHGRDFNSNEMLEAIIFGEDDALVH
;
A
#
# COMPACT_ATOMS: atom_id res chain seq x y z
N MET A 1 2.82 -17.90 -20.62
CA MET A 1 2.74 -16.53 -20.07
C MET A 1 3.01 -16.67 -18.61
N VAL A 2 4.28 -16.45 -18.25
CA VAL A 2 4.79 -16.59 -16.89
C VAL A 2 4.58 -15.23 -16.25
N VAL A 3 3.74 -15.17 -15.22
CA VAL A 3 3.65 -13.99 -14.34
C VAL A 3 5.07 -13.63 -13.88
N ASN A 4 5.40 -12.35 -13.97
CA ASN A 4 6.78 -11.87 -13.88
C ASN A 4 7.38 -12.12 -12.49
N SER A 5 8.23 -13.14 -12.37
CA SER A 5 9.05 -13.49 -11.20
C SER A 5 10.03 -12.39 -10.74
N SER A 6 9.95 -11.15 -11.25
CA SER A 6 10.94 -10.09 -11.06
C SER A 6 10.67 -9.18 -9.86
N VAL A 7 9.41 -8.92 -9.48
CA VAL A 7 9.08 -8.18 -8.23
C VAL A 7 9.67 -8.90 -7.02
N LEU A 8 9.58 -10.23 -7.03
CA LEU A 8 10.16 -11.16 -6.04
C LEU A 8 11.70 -11.06 -5.88
N LYS A 9 12.40 -10.30 -6.74
CA LYS A 9 13.85 -10.08 -6.66
C LYS A 9 14.27 -8.66 -6.30
N TRP A 10 13.42 -7.66 -6.47
CA TRP A 10 13.85 -6.25 -6.36
C TRP A 10 13.88 -5.72 -4.93
N ASN A 11 13.10 -6.29 -3.99
CA ASN A 11 13.03 -5.85 -2.57
C ASN A 11 13.72 -6.78 -1.54
N LEU A 12 14.46 -7.80 -1.98
CA LEU A 12 15.13 -8.78 -1.10
C LEU A 12 16.15 -8.18 -0.07
N VAL A 13 16.35 -6.86 -0.03
CA VAL A 13 17.16 -6.18 0.99
C VAL A 13 16.58 -4.81 1.39
N LYS A 14 15.25 -4.64 1.56
CA LYS A 14 14.87 -3.76 2.67
C LYS A 14 15.31 -4.51 3.93
N VAL A 15 16.08 -3.88 4.81
CA VAL A 15 16.33 -4.49 6.12
C VAL A 15 14.96 -4.59 6.77
N MET A 16 14.34 -5.78 6.70
CA MET A 16 13.07 -6.07 7.36
C MET A 16 13.27 -5.70 8.83
N ASN A 17 12.67 -4.57 9.22
CA ASN A 17 12.73 -4.08 10.59
C ASN A 17 11.60 -4.70 11.43
N GLU A 18 10.96 -5.75 10.88
CA GLU A 18 9.80 -6.42 11.44
C GLU A 18 8.67 -5.39 11.62
N ASP A 19 8.48 -4.47 10.67
CA ASP A 19 7.45 -3.43 10.79
C ASP A 19 6.10 -3.85 10.17
N ILE A 20 5.11 -2.98 10.31
CA ILE A 20 3.76 -3.21 9.78
C ILE A 20 3.79 -3.44 8.26
N LEU A 21 4.61 -2.70 7.51
CA LEU A 21 4.68 -2.84 6.06
C LEU A 21 5.36 -4.15 5.66
N ASP A 22 6.38 -4.59 6.39
CA ASP A 22 7.02 -5.90 6.16
C ASP A 22 6.00 -7.04 6.29
N VAL A 23 5.11 -6.97 7.29
CA VAL A 23 4.03 -7.95 7.46
C VAL A 23 3.06 -7.91 6.28
N LEU A 24 2.63 -6.71 5.86
CA LEU A 24 1.70 -6.55 4.74
C LEU A 24 2.30 -7.03 3.41
N MET A 25 3.59 -6.75 3.17
CA MET A 25 4.33 -7.23 2.00
C MET A 25 4.40 -8.76 2.00
N PHE A 26 4.73 -9.37 3.14
CA PHE A 26 4.79 -10.82 3.25
C PHE A 26 3.44 -11.49 2.94
N LEU A 27 2.34 -10.92 3.45
CA LEU A 27 0.99 -11.41 3.16
C LEU A 27 0.67 -11.35 1.65
N LEU A 28 1.06 -10.26 0.99
CA LEU A 28 0.85 -10.09 -0.45
C LEU A 28 1.69 -11.08 -1.26
N GLU A 29 2.98 -11.21 -0.98
CA GLU A 29 3.91 -12.07 -1.73
C GLU A 29 3.51 -13.55 -1.67
N ASN A 30 2.98 -13.98 -0.52
CA ASN A 30 2.54 -15.36 -0.34
C ASN A 30 1.08 -15.58 -0.79
N GLY A 31 0.41 -14.56 -1.32
CA GLY A 31 -1.00 -14.65 -1.73
C GLY A 31 -1.97 -14.90 -0.57
N MET A 32 -1.57 -14.58 0.66
CA MET A 32 -2.32 -14.85 1.89
C MET A 32 -3.29 -13.71 2.27
N MET A 33 -3.34 -12.64 1.47
CA MET A 33 -4.29 -11.53 1.66
C MET A 33 -5.76 -12.02 1.63
N ASP A 34 -6.02 -13.16 0.98
CA ASP A 34 -7.35 -13.77 0.89
C ASP A 34 -7.74 -14.64 2.10
N ASP A 35 -6.76 -15.12 2.86
CA ASP A 35 -6.97 -16.06 3.97
C ASP A 35 -7.27 -15.36 5.32
N MET A 36 -7.36 -14.04 5.30
CA MET A 36 -7.49 -13.18 6.49
C MET A 36 -8.78 -13.38 7.30
N ASP A 37 -9.86 -13.89 6.69
CA ASP A 37 -11.21 -13.91 7.30
C ASP A 37 -11.60 -15.25 7.97
N PRO A 38 -11.26 -16.45 7.44
CA PRO A 38 -11.62 -17.70 8.11
C PRO A 38 -10.49 -18.37 8.92
N ASP A 39 -9.22 -17.99 8.75
CA ASP A 39 -8.08 -18.71 9.35
C ASP A 39 -7.00 -17.80 9.95
N GLN A 40 -7.42 -16.69 10.55
CA GLN A 40 -6.54 -15.69 11.14
C GLN A 40 -5.52 -16.28 12.13
N ASP A 41 -5.92 -17.28 12.93
CA ASP A 41 -5.03 -17.95 13.89
C ASP A 41 -3.87 -18.69 13.20
N SER A 42 -4.13 -19.41 12.10
CA SER A 42 -3.07 -20.09 11.35
C SER A 42 -2.18 -19.10 10.60
N LEU A 43 -2.75 -17.98 10.15
CA LEU A 43 -1.99 -16.91 9.51
C LEU A 43 -1.06 -16.21 10.50
N MET A 44 -1.53 -15.94 11.73
CA MET A 44 -0.70 -15.40 12.81
C MET A 44 0.44 -16.37 13.18
N ALA A 45 0.18 -17.67 13.21
CA ALA A 45 1.22 -18.68 13.45
C ALA A 45 2.27 -18.67 12.35
N THR A 46 1.86 -18.61 11.08
CA THR A 46 2.76 -18.54 9.93
C THR A 46 3.63 -17.29 9.95
N LEU A 47 3.06 -16.13 10.25
CA LEU A 47 3.80 -14.88 10.38
C LEU A 47 4.79 -14.92 11.56
N SER A 48 4.39 -15.54 12.66
CA SER A 48 5.28 -15.73 13.82
C SER A 48 6.45 -16.66 13.49
N GLU A 49 6.21 -17.74 12.73
CA GLU A 49 7.24 -18.65 12.24
C GLU A 49 8.18 -17.98 11.22
N ALA A 50 7.67 -17.04 10.44
CA ALA A 50 8.47 -16.19 9.55
C ALA A 50 9.35 -15.17 10.28
N GLY A 51 9.16 -15.01 11.60
CA GLY A 51 9.98 -14.15 12.47
C GLY A 51 9.36 -12.80 12.80
N PHE A 52 8.13 -12.51 12.39
CA PHE A 52 7.46 -11.26 12.74
C PHE A 52 7.06 -11.23 14.21
N ARG A 53 7.15 -10.06 14.84
CA ARG A 53 6.69 -9.87 16.22
C ARG A 53 5.17 -9.85 16.26
N ASN A 54 4.57 -10.51 17.25
CA ASN A 54 3.12 -10.48 17.48
C ASN A 54 2.52 -9.08 17.48
N ARG A 55 3.22 -8.08 18.03
CA ARG A 55 2.75 -6.68 18.01
C ARG A 55 2.55 -6.17 16.58
N GLU A 56 3.47 -6.48 15.70
CA GLU A 56 3.54 -5.97 14.33
C GLU A 56 2.53 -6.68 13.46
N ILE A 57 2.40 -7.99 13.67
CA ILE A 57 1.32 -8.82 13.15
C ILE A 57 -0.03 -8.19 13.49
N THR A 58 -0.36 -8.02 14.78
CA THR A 58 -1.65 -7.43 15.20
C THR A 58 -1.88 -6.05 14.60
N ARG A 59 -0.87 -5.17 14.61
CA ARG A 59 -1.00 -3.83 14.02
C ARG A 59 -1.27 -3.86 12.52
N ALA A 60 -0.70 -4.81 11.78
CA ALA A 60 -0.96 -4.97 10.35
C ALA A 60 -2.40 -5.45 10.09
N PHE A 61 -2.90 -6.39 10.90
CA PHE A 61 -4.31 -6.81 10.87
C PHE A 61 -5.24 -5.62 11.15
N ASP A 62 -5.00 -4.88 12.24
CA ASP A 62 -5.80 -3.70 12.61
C ASP A 62 -5.76 -2.63 11.50
N TRP A 63 -4.60 -2.42 10.88
CA TRP A 63 -4.44 -1.48 9.77
C TRP A 63 -5.29 -1.90 8.56
N LEU A 64 -5.28 -3.19 8.19
CA LEU A 64 -6.09 -3.71 7.08
C LEU A 64 -7.59 -3.65 7.37
N GLU A 65 -8.01 -4.00 8.59
CA GLU A 65 -9.42 -3.93 9.00
C GLU A 65 -9.92 -2.47 8.97
N SER A 66 -9.10 -1.53 9.43
CA SER A 66 -9.44 -0.10 9.37
C SER A 66 -9.54 0.42 7.92
N LEU A 67 -8.80 -0.20 6.99
CA LEU A 67 -8.82 0.15 5.57
C LEU A 67 -10.08 -0.41 4.89
N SER A 68 -10.44 -1.67 5.15
CA SER A 68 -11.65 -2.28 4.60
C SER A 68 -12.93 -1.59 5.08
N ALA A 69 -13.00 -1.23 6.37
CA ALA A 69 -14.14 -0.52 6.95
C ALA A 69 -14.40 0.85 6.29
N HIS A 70 -13.37 1.51 5.77
CA HIS A 70 -13.52 2.78 5.04
C HIS A 70 -14.28 2.59 3.72
N PHE A 71 -14.03 1.49 3.00
CA PHE A 71 -14.68 1.20 1.73
C PHE A 71 -16.15 0.78 1.87
N ASP A 72 -16.51 0.14 2.98
CA ASP A 72 -17.93 -0.17 3.27
C ASP A 72 -18.75 1.10 3.52
N ALA A 73 -18.11 2.18 3.99
CA ALA A 73 -18.76 3.45 4.30
C ALA A 73 -18.86 4.41 3.11
N VAL A 74 -17.99 4.29 2.10
CA VAL A 74 -17.88 5.22 0.97
C VAL A 74 -18.30 4.53 -0.34
N PRO A 75 -19.37 4.98 -1.02
CA PRO A 75 -19.77 4.38 -2.29
C PRO A 75 -18.68 4.55 -3.35
N ALA A 76 -18.37 3.46 -4.05
CA ALA A 76 -17.23 3.25 -4.96
C ALA A 76 -17.09 4.20 -6.19
N ASN A 77 -17.78 5.35 -6.23
CA ASN A 77 -17.93 6.16 -7.44
C ASN A 77 -17.88 7.68 -7.23
N THR A 78 -17.09 8.13 -6.25
CA THR A 78 -16.95 9.55 -5.90
C THR A 78 -15.67 10.21 -6.42
N SER A 79 -14.93 9.56 -7.33
CA SER A 79 -13.78 10.18 -8.03
C SER A 79 -14.25 11.36 -8.89
N ARG A 80 -14.41 12.51 -8.25
CA ARG A 80 -14.54 13.81 -8.89
C ARG A 80 -13.14 14.35 -9.09
N PRO A 81 -12.79 14.82 -10.31
CA PRO A 81 -11.56 15.56 -10.48
C PRO A 81 -11.61 16.80 -9.57
N SER A 82 -10.66 16.91 -8.63
CA SER A 82 -10.50 18.16 -7.89
C SER A 82 -9.83 19.17 -8.83
N ASN A 83 -10.54 20.26 -9.13
CA ASN A 83 -9.97 21.40 -9.86
C ASN A 83 -9.22 22.35 -8.91
N GLY A 84 -9.01 21.96 -7.65
CA GLY A 84 -8.39 22.76 -6.60
C GLY A 84 -6.96 22.31 -6.32
N VAL A 85 -6.13 23.24 -5.86
CA VAL A 85 -4.79 22.92 -5.39
C VAL A 85 -4.89 22.39 -3.96
N ARG A 86 -4.46 21.15 -3.72
CA ARG A 86 -4.31 20.63 -2.35
C ARG A 86 -3.14 21.34 -1.65
N VAL A 87 -3.35 21.75 -0.41
CA VAL A 87 -2.31 22.27 0.48
C VAL A 87 -1.99 21.19 1.51
N TYR A 88 -0.71 20.87 1.71
CA TYR A 88 -0.26 19.88 2.69
C TYR A 88 -0.02 20.53 4.05
N THR A 89 -0.36 19.83 5.12
CA THR A 89 0.00 20.24 6.49
C THR A 89 1.49 20.00 6.75
N ASP A 90 2.02 20.62 7.81
CA ASP A 90 3.41 20.39 8.22
C ASP A 90 3.66 18.92 8.58
N GLU A 91 2.69 18.27 9.23
CA GLU A 91 2.73 16.84 9.58
C GLU A 91 2.75 15.94 8.33
N GLU A 92 1.89 16.23 7.35
CA GLU A 92 1.90 15.52 6.06
C GLU A 92 3.24 15.72 5.35
N PHE A 93 3.77 16.94 5.34
CA PHE A 93 5.06 17.21 4.71
C PHE A 93 6.22 16.48 5.40
N GLU A 94 6.23 16.43 6.73
CA GLU A 94 7.23 15.71 7.51
C GLU A 94 7.18 14.20 7.24
N LYS A 95 5.97 13.65 7.11
CA LYS A 95 5.77 12.21 6.89
C LYS A 95 6.05 11.77 5.45
N LEU A 96 5.53 12.51 4.46
CA LEU A 96 5.60 12.13 3.05
C LEU A 96 6.86 12.66 2.35
N GLY A 97 7.42 13.78 2.84
CA GLY A 97 8.50 14.48 2.16
C GLY A 97 8.13 14.98 0.75
N THR A 98 9.12 15.51 0.05
CA THR A 98 8.91 16.05 -1.31
C THR A 98 8.65 14.93 -2.32
N ASP A 99 9.36 13.81 -2.22
CA ASP A 99 9.27 12.71 -3.18
C ASP A 99 7.93 11.98 -3.07
N GLY A 100 7.45 11.72 -1.84
CA GLY A 100 6.13 11.15 -1.59
C GLY A 100 5.00 12.01 -2.14
N ILE A 101 5.05 13.31 -1.89
CA ILE A 101 4.07 14.27 -2.43
C ILE A 101 4.12 14.30 -3.97
N GLY A 102 5.32 14.28 -4.55
CA GLY A 102 5.52 14.23 -6.00
C GLY A 102 4.91 12.97 -6.62
N PHE A 103 5.12 11.82 -6.00
CA PHE A 103 4.58 10.54 -6.41
C PHE A 103 3.04 10.52 -6.39
N LEU A 104 2.41 10.93 -5.28
CA LEU A 104 0.94 10.96 -5.20
C LEU A 104 0.32 11.92 -6.23
N ARG A 105 0.96 13.08 -6.43
CA ARG A 105 0.53 14.04 -7.45
C ARG A 105 0.64 13.46 -8.86
N HIS A 106 1.70 12.72 -9.14
CA HIS A 106 1.91 12.07 -10.43
C HIS A 106 0.82 11.05 -10.73
N LEU A 107 0.45 10.22 -9.75
CA LEU A 107 -0.66 9.26 -9.89
C LEU A 107 -2.02 9.95 -10.07
N GLU A 108 -2.27 11.06 -9.36
CA GLU A 108 -3.49 11.85 -9.55
C GLU A 108 -3.56 12.45 -10.96
N ASN A 109 -2.45 12.99 -11.48
CA ASN A 109 -2.39 13.55 -12.85
C ASN A 109 -2.63 12.48 -13.93
N ARG A 110 -2.22 11.24 -13.69
CA ARG A 110 -2.45 10.10 -14.59
C ARG A 110 -3.87 9.52 -14.45
N GLY A 111 -4.67 10.00 -13.50
CA GLY A 111 -6.01 9.49 -13.21
C GLY A 111 -6.02 8.12 -12.52
N VAL A 112 -4.88 7.68 -11.99
CA VAL A 112 -4.76 6.44 -11.20
C VAL A 112 -5.37 6.66 -9.81
N LEU A 113 -5.10 7.83 -9.22
CA LEU A 113 -5.77 8.29 -8.01
C LEU A 113 -6.79 9.36 -8.35
N GLY A 114 -7.96 9.28 -7.72
CA GLY A 114 -8.86 10.42 -7.56
C GLY A 114 -8.51 11.18 -6.30
N SER A 115 -9.13 12.34 -6.11
CA SER A 115 -8.80 13.17 -4.94
C SER A 115 -9.20 12.51 -3.62
N GLU A 116 -10.31 11.75 -3.58
CA GLU A 116 -10.69 10.97 -2.38
C GLU A 116 -9.73 9.82 -2.11
N THR A 117 -9.31 9.07 -3.13
CA THR A 117 -8.37 7.96 -2.92
C THR A 117 -6.97 8.45 -2.55
N ARG A 118 -6.55 9.62 -3.05
CA ARG A 118 -5.35 10.32 -2.57
C ARG A 118 -5.45 10.65 -1.08
N GLU A 119 -6.58 11.17 -0.60
CA GLU A 119 -6.75 11.44 0.84
C GLU A 119 -6.66 10.17 1.67
N LEU A 120 -7.29 9.08 1.20
CA LEU A 120 -7.22 7.79 1.89
C LEU A 120 -5.78 7.28 1.98
N VAL A 121 -4.99 7.39 0.91
CA VAL A 121 -3.57 7.03 0.93
C VAL A 121 -2.80 7.85 1.96
N ILE A 122 -2.99 9.17 2.00
CA ILE A 122 -2.34 10.05 2.99
C ILE A 122 -2.75 9.66 4.41
N GLU A 123 -4.04 9.44 4.65
CA GLU A 123 -4.56 9.02 5.96
C GLU A 123 -3.92 7.70 6.41
N ARG A 124 -3.80 6.73 5.49
CA ARG A 124 -3.16 5.44 5.78
C ARG A 124 -1.66 5.55 6.05
N ILE A 125 -0.95 6.45 5.39
CA ILE A 125 0.47 6.74 5.66
C ILE A 125 0.63 7.39 7.04
N LEU A 126 -0.23 8.35 7.39
CA LEU A 126 -0.21 9.00 8.71
C LEU A 126 -0.52 8.01 9.84
N ALA A 127 -1.38 7.02 9.60
CA ALA A 127 -1.70 5.96 10.54
C ALA A 127 -0.54 4.98 10.82
N LEU A 128 0.51 4.96 9.97
CA LEU A 128 1.72 4.20 10.28
C LEU A 128 2.45 4.87 11.44
N GLU A 129 2.74 4.13 12.51
CA GLU A 129 3.49 4.66 13.67
C GLU A 129 5.00 4.91 13.38
N ALA A 130 5.42 4.83 12.11
CA ALA A 130 6.79 5.12 11.68
C ALA A 130 7.09 6.63 11.77
N SER A 131 8.30 7.00 12.19
CA SER A 131 8.72 8.42 12.27
C SER A 131 8.98 9.06 10.91
N TYR A 132 9.32 8.23 9.91
CA TYR A 132 9.55 8.64 8.53
C TYR A 132 9.07 7.53 7.61
N THR A 133 8.53 7.90 6.46
CA THR A 133 8.03 6.97 5.44
C THR A 133 8.76 7.32 4.15
N ASP A 134 9.56 6.38 3.64
CA ASP A 134 10.29 6.60 2.40
C ASP A 134 9.36 6.52 1.18
N ALA A 135 9.88 6.86 0.00
CA ALA A 135 9.08 6.84 -1.22
C ALA A 135 8.57 5.43 -1.57
N ASP A 136 9.30 4.39 -1.24
CA ASP A 136 8.91 3.01 -1.54
C ASP A 136 7.81 2.52 -0.59
N ASP A 137 7.86 2.90 0.68
CA ASP A 137 6.77 2.68 1.64
C ASP A 137 5.47 3.34 1.18
N ILE A 138 5.56 4.57 0.64
CA ILE A 138 4.41 5.29 0.09
C ILE A 138 3.84 4.55 -1.13
N LYS A 139 4.70 4.02 -2.01
CA LYS A 139 4.27 3.18 -3.14
C LYS A 139 3.52 1.93 -2.64
N TRP A 140 4.05 1.26 -1.62
CA TRP A 140 3.41 0.10 -1.01
C TRP A 140 2.05 0.41 -0.40
N VAL A 141 1.95 1.45 0.43
CA VAL A 141 0.67 1.88 1.00
C VAL A 141 -0.32 2.22 -0.10
N THR A 142 0.13 2.90 -1.15
CA THR A 142 -0.72 3.26 -2.30
C THR A 142 -1.23 2.01 -3.01
N LEU A 143 -0.38 1.01 -3.23
CA LEU A 143 -0.77 -0.27 -3.82
C LEU A 143 -1.83 -0.96 -2.95
N PHE A 144 -1.61 -1.07 -1.63
CA PHE A 144 -2.57 -1.68 -0.73
C PHE A 144 -3.94 -0.99 -0.76
N VAL A 145 -3.97 0.34 -0.77
CA VAL A 145 -5.23 1.10 -0.87
C VAL A 145 -5.94 0.82 -2.20
N LEU A 146 -5.21 0.84 -3.32
CA LEU A 146 -5.79 0.58 -4.65
C LEU A 146 -6.29 -0.86 -4.79
N MET A 147 -5.55 -1.85 -4.30
CA MET A 147 -5.98 -3.25 -4.30
C MET A 147 -7.27 -3.46 -3.51
N ASN A 148 -7.41 -2.78 -2.37
CA ASN A 148 -8.64 -2.87 -1.57
C ASN A 148 -9.83 -2.15 -2.25
N LEU A 149 -9.59 -1.11 -3.05
CA LEU A 149 -10.64 -0.39 -3.78
C LEU A 149 -11.17 -1.16 -5.00
N HIS A 150 -10.28 -1.73 -5.81
CA HIS A 150 -10.67 -2.38 -7.07
C HIS A 150 -11.23 -3.80 -6.89
N GLY A 151 -11.29 -4.28 -5.65
CA GLY A 151 -11.59 -5.66 -5.35
C GLY A 151 -10.40 -6.56 -5.65
N ARG A 152 -10.41 -7.77 -5.08
CA ARG A 152 -9.28 -8.70 -5.09
C ARG A 152 -9.15 -9.48 -6.42
N ASP A 153 -9.32 -8.80 -7.56
CA ASP A 153 -9.06 -9.40 -8.87
C ASP A 153 -7.56 -9.40 -9.17
N PHE A 154 -7.00 -10.60 -9.28
CA PHE A 154 -5.58 -10.83 -9.54
C PHE A 154 -5.04 -10.07 -10.78
N ASN A 155 -5.83 -9.98 -11.87
CA ASN A 155 -5.40 -9.26 -13.08
C ASN A 155 -5.32 -7.74 -12.84
N SER A 156 -6.18 -7.23 -11.96
CA SER A 156 -6.16 -5.82 -11.57
C SER A 156 -4.93 -5.53 -10.70
N ASN A 157 -4.50 -6.46 -9.85
CA ASN A 157 -3.32 -6.28 -8.98
C ASN A 157 -2.00 -6.20 -9.76
N GLU A 158 -1.77 -7.08 -10.75
CA GLU A 158 -0.55 -7.02 -11.59
C GLU A 158 -0.45 -5.70 -12.36
N MET A 159 -1.58 -5.20 -12.86
CA MET A 159 -1.62 -3.92 -13.57
C MET A 159 -1.34 -2.74 -12.63
N LEU A 160 -1.92 -2.74 -11.42
CA LEU A 160 -1.67 -1.72 -10.41
C LEU A 160 -0.20 -1.70 -10.00
N GLU A 161 0.39 -2.86 -9.76
CA GLU A 161 1.81 -3.00 -9.46
C GLU A 161 2.69 -2.41 -10.58
N ALA A 162 2.41 -2.74 -11.83
CA ALA A 162 3.14 -2.17 -12.97
C ALA A 162 2.98 -0.65 -13.08
N ILE A 163 1.84 -0.08 -12.69
CA ILE A 163 1.63 1.38 -12.69
C ILE A 163 2.41 2.06 -11.58
N ILE A 164 2.46 1.45 -10.39
CA ILE A 164 3.07 1.99 -9.17
C ILE A 164 4.61 1.87 -9.22
N PHE A 165 5.12 0.75 -9.71
CA PHE A 165 6.56 0.45 -9.70
C PHE A 165 7.21 0.48 -11.09
N GLY A 166 6.45 0.33 -12.18
CA GLY A 166 7.01 0.12 -13.53
C GLY A 166 7.61 1.36 -14.21
N GLU A 167 7.53 2.55 -13.62
CA GLU A 167 8.14 3.75 -14.21
C GLU A 167 9.59 4.02 -13.77
N ASP A 168 10.06 3.43 -12.66
CA ASP A 168 11.48 3.52 -12.29
C ASP A 168 12.39 2.68 -13.22
N ASP A 169 11.83 1.64 -13.86
CA ASP A 169 12.60 0.71 -14.73
C ASP A 169 12.75 1.24 -16.18
N ALA A 170 11.92 2.20 -16.59
CA ALA A 170 11.91 2.72 -17.97
C ALA A 170 13.06 3.69 -18.29
N LEU A 171 13.82 4.14 -17.28
CA LEU A 171 14.96 5.05 -17.43
C LEU A 171 16.33 4.36 -17.48
N VAL A 172 16.37 3.02 -17.55
CA VAL A 172 17.63 2.23 -17.57
C VAL A 172 17.89 1.51 -18.91
N HIS A 173 17.29 1.96 -20.01
CA HIS A 173 17.57 1.43 -21.35
C HIS A 173 18.01 2.49 -22.38
#